data_AF-A0A496R8V0-F1
#
_entry.id   AF-A0A496R8V0-F1
#
_cell.length_a   1.000
_cell.length_b   1.000
_cell.length_c   1.000
_cell.angle_alpha   90.00
_cell.angle_beta   90.00
_cell.angle_gamma   90.00
#
_symmetry.space_group_name_H-M   'P 1'
#
loop_
_entity.id
_entity.type
_entity.pdbx_description
1 polymer ?
#
loop_
_entity_poly.entity_id
_entity_poly.type
_entity_poly.pdbx_seq_one_letter_code
_entity_poly.pdbx_strand_id
1 'polypeptide(L)'
;MLPGRIRVKDPFSGFSHLFGALLSIAGLAALITNVSGNRDAYHVVSVFVYGISMVLFYLLIAGTYTPYCLIPLRGPWGWSIVGVVWAMAILGIVFKLFFLQAPRWVSTGIYLVMGWVCLAAIYPMIKKIPPGGMFFLALGGIFYSVGAVIYARKKPDPFTGVFGFHEIWHLFVLAGSIAHFISIYRYILVLP
;
A
#
# COMPACT_ATOMS: atom_id res chain seq x y z
N MET A 1 -40.86 -3.46 -36.88
CA MET A 1 -40.17 -2.83 -35.73
C MET A 1 -39.97 -3.90 -34.66
N LEU A 2 -38.75 -4.41 -34.49
CA LEU A 2 -38.45 -5.41 -33.44
C LEU A 2 -37.88 -4.68 -32.21
N PRO A 3 -38.29 -5.03 -30.98
CA PRO A 3 -37.83 -4.38 -29.75
C PRO A 3 -36.32 -4.60 -29.59
N GLY A 4 -35.59 -3.51 -29.32
CA GLY A 4 -34.14 -3.50 -29.17
C GLY A 4 -33.69 -4.45 -28.04
N ARG A 5 -32.87 -5.44 -28.42
CA ARG A 5 -32.14 -6.29 -27.47
C ARG A 5 -31.32 -5.39 -26.54
N ILE A 6 -31.64 -5.40 -25.25
CA ILE A 6 -30.83 -4.76 -24.21
C ILE A 6 -29.49 -5.51 -24.18
N ARG A 7 -28.46 -4.92 -24.79
CA ARG A 7 -27.09 -5.45 -24.78
C ARG A 7 -26.48 -5.16 -23.41
N VAL A 8 -26.44 -6.17 -22.56
CA VAL A 8 -25.74 -6.12 -21.26
C VAL A 8 -24.27 -5.80 -21.54
N LYS A 9 -23.82 -4.61 -21.16
CA LYS A 9 -22.40 -4.21 -21.24
C LYS A 9 -21.62 -4.96 -20.16
N ASP A 10 -20.62 -5.71 -20.60
CA ASP A 10 -19.53 -6.33 -19.85
C ASP A 10 -19.94 -7.04 -18.54
N PRO A 11 -20.32 -8.33 -18.60
CA PRO A 11 -20.78 -9.08 -17.43
C PRO A 11 -19.77 -9.08 -16.27
N PHE A 12 -18.48 -8.93 -16.58
CA PHE A 12 -17.39 -8.92 -15.62
C PHE A 12 -17.43 -7.73 -14.64
N SER A 13 -17.94 -6.57 -15.09
CA SER A 13 -18.13 -5.38 -14.25
C SER A 13 -19.22 -5.60 -13.19
N GLY A 14 -20.32 -6.26 -13.58
CA GLY A 14 -21.38 -6.62 -12.64
C GLY A 14 -20.92 -7.60 -11.57
N PHE A 15 -20.09 -8.59 -11.95
CA PHE A 15 -19.53 -9.56 -11.01
C PHE A 15 -18.56 -8.93 -10.00
N SER A 16 -17.70 -8.00 -10.43
CA SER A 16 -16.75 -7.33 -9.52
C SER A 16 -17.46 -6.39 -8.54
N HIS A 17 -18.51 -5.68 -8.97
CA HIS A 17 -19.32 -4.86 -8.09
C HIS A 17 -20.13 -5.67 -7.08
N LEU A 18 -20.70 -6.81 -7.49
CA LEU A 18 -21.44 -7.71 -6.60
C LEU A 18 -20.51 -8.31 -5.53
N PHE A 19 -19.31 -8.75 -5.94
CA PHE A 19 -18.32 -9.29 -5.02
C PHE A 19 -17.83 -8.22 -4.04
N GLY A 20 -17.58 -7.00 -4.51
CA GLY A 20 -17.22 -5.85 -3.68
C GLY A 20 -18.32 -5.45 -2.68
N ALA A 21 -19.59 -5.48 -3.10
CA ALA A 21 -20.72 -5.20 -2.22
C ALA A 21 -20.88 -6.27 -1.13
N LEU A 22 -20.72 -7.56 -1.47
CA LEU A 22 -20.79 -8.66 -0.51
C LEU A 22 -19.66 -8.59 0.52
N LEU A 23 -18.44 -8.26 0.08
CA LEU A 23 -17.29 -8.03 0.96
C LEU A 23 -17.51 -6.83 1.90
N SER A 24 -18.08 -5.74 1.39
CA SER A 24 -18.34 -4.54 2.18
C SER A 24 -19.44 -4.76 3.22
N ILE A 25 -20.51 -5.50 2.86
CA ILE A 25 -21.58 -5.91 3.78
C ILE A 25 -21.05 -6.87 4.85
N ALA A 26 -20.24 -7.87 4.47
CA ALA A 26 -19.64 -8.82 5.41
C ALA A 26 -18.65 -8.13 6.37
N GLY A 27 -17.83 -7.20 5.86
CA GLY A 27 -16.91 -6.39 6.67
C GLY A 27 -17.65 -5.48 7.65
N LEU A 28 -18.72 -4.80 7.19
CA LEU A 28 -19.56 -3.97 8.05
C LEU A 28 -20.30 -4.79 9.11
N ALA A 29 -20.84 -5.95 8.74
CA ALA A 29 -21.52 -6.86 9.66
C ALA A 29 -20.57 -7.42 10.72
N ALA A 30 -19.37 -7.86 10.33
CA ALA A 30 -18.33 -8.34 11.24
C ALA A 30 -17.85 -7.25 12.22
N LEU A 31 -17.83 -5.99 11.78
CA LEU A 31 -17.53 -4.85 12.66
C LEU A 31 -18.67 -4.57 13.64
N ILE A 32 -19.94 -4.65 13.20
CA ILE A 32 -21.10 -4.38 14.07
C ILE A 32 -21.31 -5.49 15.12
N THR A 33 -21.04 -6.75 14.77
CA THR A 33 -21.25 -7.90 15.68
C THR A 33 -20.14 -8.07 16.71
N ASN A 34 -18.92 -7.59 16.44
CA ASN A 34 -17.82 -7.61 17.42
C ASN A 34 -17.83 -6.43 18.40
N VAL A 35 -18.73 -5.45 18.24
CA VAL A 35 -18.91 -4.35 19.19
C VAL A 35 -19.89 -4.77 20.28
N SER A 36 -19.33 -5.43 21.29
CA SER A 36 -19.98 -5.78 22.55
C SER A 36 -20.13 -4.55 23.46
N GLY A 37 -21.37 -4.32 23.93
CA GLY A 37 -21.66 -3.83 25.27
C GLY A 37 -21.50 -2.34 25.60
N ASN A 38 -20.65 -1.57 24.92
CA ASN A 38 -20.49 -0.14 25.24
C ASN A 38 -20.16 0.69 23.97
N ARG A 39 -21.21 1.16 23.28
CA ARG A 39 -21.13 1.80 21.95
C ARG A 39 -20.97 3.32 22.05
N ASP A 40 -19.80 3.78 22.45
CA ASP A 40 -19.45 5.19 22.28
C ASP A 40 -18.98 5.44 20.84
N ALA A 41 -19.39 6.56 20.24
CA ALA A 41 -19.05 6.95 18.86
C ALA A 41 -17.55 6.93 18.60
N TYR A 42 -16.73 7.23 19.61
CA TYR A 42 -15.27 7.20 19.54
C TYR A 42 -14.71 5.83 19.19
N HIS A 43 -15.30 4.74 19.67
CA HIS A 43 -14.82 3.38 19.36
C HIS A 43 -15.05 3.04 17.89
N VAL A 44 -16.25 3.38 17.38
CA VAL A 44 -16.62 3.16 15.98
C VAL A 44 -15.68 3.94 15.06
N VAL A 45 -15.52 5.25 15.32
CA VAL A 45 -14.63 6.11 14.52
C VAL A 45 -13.19 5.60 14.53
N SER A 46 -12.67 5.20 15.69
CA SER A 46 -11.29 4.72 15.84
C SER A 46 -11.00 3.47 14.99
N VAL A 47 -11.92 2.50 14.98
CA VAL A 47 -11.77 1.28 14.19
C VAL A 47 -11.85 1.56 12.69
N PHE A 48 -12.70 2.49 12.26
CA PHE A 48 -12.76 2.92 10.86
C PHE A 48 -11.47 3.60 10.41
N VAL A 49 -10.95 4.55 11.20
CA VAL A 49 -9.67 5.24 10.90
C VAL A 49 -8.53 4.23 10.82
N TYR A 50 -8.50 3.26 11.73
CA TYR A 50 -7.52 2.18 11.71
C TYR A 50 -7.61 1.34 10.43
N GLY A 51 -8.82 0.91 10.04
CA GLY A 51 -9.05 0.13 8.82
C GLY A 51 -8.64 0.88 7.55
N ILE A 52 -9.01 2.16 7.43
CA ILE A 52 -8.62 3.01 6.29
C ILE A 52 -7.09 3.13 6.22
N SER A 53 -6.45 3.36 7.36
CA SER A 53 -4.99 3.51 7.43
C SER A 53 -4.25 2.28 6.89
N MET A 54 -4.77 1.08 7.12
CA MET A 54 -4.21 -0.16 6.54
C MET A 54 -4.31 -0.20 5.02
N VAL A 55 -5.46 0.18 4.47
CA VAL A 55 -5.70 0.23 3.02
C VAL A 55 -4.76 1.23 2.37
N LEU A 56 -4.65 2.42 2.97
CA LEU A 56 -3.78 3.49 2.48
C LEU A 56 -2.31 3.08 2.44
N PHE A 57 -1.84 2.24 3.38
CA PHE A 57 -0.46 1.76 3.36
C PHE A 57 -0.15 0.90 2.11
N TYR A 58 -1.06 -0.02 1.75
CA TYR A 58 -0.92 -0.81 0.52
C TYR A 58 -0.97 0.05 -0.74
N LEU A 59 -1.90 1.00 -0.78
CA LEU A 59 -2.06 1.93 -1.90
C LEU A 59 -0.87 2.90 -2.03
N LEU A 60 -0.28 3.34 -0.92
CA LEU A 60 0.90 4.21 -0.92
C LEU A 60 2.07 3.52 -1.63
N ILE A 61 2.31 2.25 -1.32
CA ILE A 61 3.36 1.46 -1.96
C ILE A 61 3.07 1.34 -3.46
N ALA A 62 1.89 0.83 -3.85
CA ALA A 62 1.52 0.66 -5.26
C ALA A 62 1.52 1.97 -6.06
N GLY A 63 1.01 3.04 -5.45
CA GLY A 63 1.00 4.38 -6.03
C GLY A 63 2.41 4.92 -6.27
N THR A 64 3.34 4.67 -5.35
CA THR A 64 4.75 5.07 -5.50
C THR A 64 5.41 4.37 -6.68
N TYR A 65 5.11 3.09 -6.94
CA TYR A 65 5.66 2.34 -8.08
C TYR A 65 5.19 2.86 -9.44
N THR A 66 3.96 3.34 -9.49
CA THR A 66 3.28 3.71 -10.74
C THR A 66 4.08 4.71 -11.61
N PRO A 67 4.56 5.87 -11.10
CA PRO A 67 5.35 6.80 -11.91
C PRO A 67 6.68 6.21 -12.38
N TYR A 68 7.40 5.42 -11.55
CA TYR A 68 8.63 4.75 -12.00
C TYR A 68 8.38 3.74 -13.11
N CYS A 69 7.23 3.06 -13.08
CA CYS A 69 6.92 2.05 -14.07
C CYS A 69 6.40 2.64 -15.38
N LEU A 70 5.54 3.67 -15.29
CA LEU A 70 4.83 4.20 -16.45
C LEU A 70 5.60 5.31 -17.17
N ILE A 71 6.60 5.94 -16.53
CA ILE A 71 7.43 6.99 -17.14
C ILE A 71 8.76 6.39 -17.66
N PRO A 72 9.81 6.12 -16.85
CA PRO A 72 11.07 5.63 -17.39
C PRO A 72 10.95 4.20 -17.92
N LEU A 73 10.23 3.31 -17.24
CA LEU A 73 10.12 1.90 -17.63
C LEU A 73 8.96 1.61 -18.59
N ARG A 74 8.40 2.63 -19.25
CA ARG A 74 7.26 2.51 -20.16
C ARG A 74 7.46 1.35 -21.14
N GLY A 75 6.47 0.46 -21.19
CA GLY A 75 6.51 -0.78 -21.99
C GLY A 75 6.14 -2.01 -21.16
N PRO A 76 6.43 -3.23 -21.66
CA PRO A 76 6.08 -4.49 -20.99
C PRO A 76 6.64 -4.60 -19.56
N TRP A 77 7.86 -4.12 -19.34
CA TRP A 77 8.48 -4.08 -18.01
C TRP A 77 7.71 -3.21 -17.02
N GLY A 78 7.36 -1.97 -17.39
CA GLY A 78 6.56 -1.09 -16.54
C GLY A 78 5.19 -1.68 -16.20
N TRP A 79 4.46 -2.15 -17.20
CA TRP A 79 3.11 -2.70 -16.99
C TRP A 79 3.10 -4.00 -16.18
N SER A 80 4.08 -4.88 -16.36
CA SER A 80 4.19 -6.11 -15.57
C SER A 80 4.41 -5.80 -14.09
N ILE A 81 5.31 -4.86 -13.76
CA ILE A 81 5.57 -4.48 -12.36
C ILE A 81 4.36 -3.78 -11.75
N VAL A 82 3.72 -2.87 -12.48
CA VAL A 82 2.45 -2.25 -12.04
C VAL A 82 1.42 -3.34 -11.74
N GLY A 83 1.21 -4.28 -12.65
CA GLY A 83 0.27 -5.38 -12.48
C GLY A 83 0.58 -6.21 -11.23
N VAL A 84 1.84 -6.61 -11.03
CA VAL A 84 2.28 -7.39 -9.86
C VAL A 84 2.06 -6.61 -8.56
N VAL A 85 2.54 -5.37 -8.48
CA VAL A 85 2.47 -4.59 -7.23
C VAL A 85 1.03 -4.23 -6.89
N TRP A 86 0.21 -3.87 -7.87
CA TRP A 86 -1.21 -3.59 -7.64
C TRP A 86 -2.01 -4.85 -7.29
N ALA A 87 -1.71 -6.00 -7.91
CA ALA A 87 -2.31 -7.27 -7.51
C ALA A 87 -1.95 -7.64 -6.07
N MET A 88 -0.67 -7.50 -5.68
CA MET A 88 -0.24 -7.70 -4.29
C MET A 88 -0.91 -6.73 -3.32
N ALA A 89 -1.09 -5.46 -3.71
CA ALA A 89 -1.80 -4.48 -2.90
C ALA A 89 -3.25 -4.87 -2.65
N ILE A 90 -3.98 -5.25 -3.70
CA ILE A 90 -5.38 -5.70 -3.61
C ILE A 90 -5.48 -6.95 -2.75
N LEU A 91 -4.63 -7.95 -3.00
CA LEU A 91 -4.61 -9.19 -2.21
C LEU A 91 -4.28 -8.91 -0.74
N GLY A 92 -3.33 -8.02 -0.46
CA GLY A 92 -2.96 -7.61 0.90
C GLY A 92 -4.08 -6.85 1.62
N ILE A 93 -4.80 -5.98 0.92
CA ILE A 93 -6.00 -5.30 1.43
C ILE A 93 -7.07 -6.32 1.78
N VAL A 94 -7.42 -7.21 0.84
CA VAL A 94 -8.42 -8.26 1.05
C VAL A 94 -8.04 -9.15 2.23
N PHE A 95 -6.77 -9.59 2.30
CA PHE A 95 -6.26 -10.34 3.43
C PHE A 95 -6.46 -9.59 4.76
N LYS A 96 -6.14 -8.29 4.81
CA LYS A 96 -6.31 -7.52 6.05
C LYS A 96 -7.75 -7.29 6.46
N LEU A 97 -8.68 -7.18 5.50
CA LEU A 97 -10.10 -7.05 5.79
C LEU A 97 -10.68 -8.32 6.41
N PHE A 98 -10.24 -9.51 5.99
CA PHE A 98 -10.69 -10.79 6.57
C PHE A 98 -9.92 -11.18 7.83
N PHE A 99 -8.64 -10.81 7.92
CA PHE A 99 -7.76 -11.19 9.02
C PHE A 99 -7.24 -9.95 9.78
N LEU A 100 -8.17 -9.17 10.36
CA LEU A 100 -7.85 -7.97 11.14
C LEU A 100 -6.87 -8.26 12.29
N GLN A 101 -7.06 -9.40 12.96
CA GLN A 101 -6.22 -9.86 14.08
C GLN A 101 -4.90 -10.53 13.64
N ALA A 102 -4.59 -10.58 12.34
CA ALA A 102 -3.34 -11.18 11.88
C ALA A 102 -2.12 -10.54 12.57
N PRO A 103 -1.11 -11.35 12.95
CA PRO A 103 0.09 -10.85 13.60
C PRO A 103 0.72 -9.71 12.79
N ARG A 104 1.12 -8.63 13.47
CA ARG A 104 1.63 -7.41 12.82
C ARG A 104 2.81 -7.68 11.88
N TRP A 105 3.68 -8.64 12.24
CA TRP A 105 4.84 -9.02 11.44
C TRP A 105 4.47 -9.57 10.06
N VAL A 106 3.31 -10.23 9.91
CA VAL A 106 2.83 -10.73 8.61
C VAL A 106 2.59 -9.56 7.67
N SER A 107 1.87 -8.55 8.14
CA SER A 107 1.55 -7.37 7.34
C SER A 107 2.78 -6.54 7.02
N THR A 108 3.66 -6.33 8.01
CA THR A 108 4.96 -5.68 7.78
C THR A 108 5.80 -6.44 6.75
N GLY A 109 5.78 -7.78 6.79
CA GLY A 109 6.46 -8.62 5.81
C GLY A 109 5.90 -8.44 4.39
N ILE A 110 4.57 -8.44 4.23
CA ILE A 110 3.94 -8.21 2.92
C ILE A 110 4.33 -6.82 2.37
N TYR A 111 4.29 -5.78 3.21
CA TYR A 111 4.72 -4.43 2.81
C TYR A 111 6.18 -4.40 2.34
N LEU A 112 7.07 -5.08 3.03
CA LEU A 112 8.48 -5.16 2.64
C LEU A 112 8.68 -5.90 1.33
N VAL A 113 8.03 -7.06 1.15
CA VAL A 113 8.13 -7.82 -0.10
C VAL A 113 7.63 -6.98 -1.27
N MET A 114 6.49 -6.30 -1.12
CA MET A 114 6.00 -5.35 -2.13
C MET A 114 7.00 -4.23 -2.40
N GLY A 115 7.60 -3.67 -1.34
CA GLY A 115 8.59 -2.60 -1.45
C GLY A 115 9.87 -3.00 -2.19
N TRP A 116 10.23 -4.28 -2.18
CA TRP A 116 11.46 -4.80 -2.80
C TRP A 116 11.28 -5.29 -4.25
N VAL A 117 10.05 -5.33 -4.78
CA VAL A 117 9.77 -5.70 -6.19
C VAL A 117 10.57 -4.85 -7.18
N CYS A 118 10.87 -3.59 -6.85
CA CYS A 118 11.63 -2.67 -7.69
C CYS A 118 13.04 -3.19 -8.01
N LEU A 119 13.62 -4.04 -7.16
CA LEU A 119 14.94 -4.63 -7.41
C LEU A 119 14.95 -5.52 -8.65
N ALA A 120 13.82 -6.13 -9.01
CA ALA A 120 13.70 -6.88 -10.26
C ALA A 120 13.92 -6.00 -11.51
N ALA A 121 13.70 -4.70 -11.39
CA ALA A 121 13.91 -3.71 -12.43
C ALA A 121 15.15 -2.84 -12.23
N ILE A 122 16.06 -3.21 -11.34
CA ILE A 122 17.21 -2.36 -11.00
C ILE A 122 18.07 -2.03 -12.23
N TYR A 123 18.32 -3.02 -13.10
CA TYR A 123 19.12 -2.85 -14.32
C TYR A 123 18.51 -1.82 -15.29
N PRO A 124 17.25 -1.97 -15.75
CA PRO A 124 16.65 -0.95 -16.63
C PRO A 124 16.43 0.39 -15.92
N MET A 125 16.25 0.42 -14.59
CA MET A 125 16.13 1.66 -13.82
C MET A 125 17.42 2.46 -13.82
N ILE A 126 18.57 1.85 -13.54
CA ILE A 126 19.88 2.54 -13.56
C ILE A 126 20.20 3.12 -14.94
N LYS A 127 19.72 2.49 -16.02
CA LYS A 127 19.93 2.98 -17.39
C LYS A 127 19.03 4.16 -17.77
N LYS A 128 17.89 4.34 -17.11
CA LYS A 128 16.87 5.31 -17.51
C LYS A 128 16.60 6.41 -16.49
N ILE A 129 17.02 6.23 -15.24
CA ILE A 129 16.80 7.17 -14.15
C ILE A 129 18.13 7.84 -13.82
N PRO A 130 18.18 9.18 -13.70
CA PRO A 130 19.37 9.90 -13.28
C PRO A 130 19.90 9.40 -11.93
N PRO A 131 21.22 9.43 -11.67
CA PRO A 131 21.81 8.95 -10.42
C PRO A 131 21.19 9.56 -9.16
N GLY A 132 20.79 10.82 -9.20
CA GLY A 132 20.09 11.48 -8.08
C GLY A 132 18.74 10.84 -7.76
N GLY A 133 17.93 10.50 -8.76
CA GLY A 133 16.67 9.78 -8.57
C GLY A 133 16.89 8.38 -8.02
N MET A 134 17.90 7.66 -8.52
CA MET A 134 18.28 6.35 -7.99
C MET A 134 18.75 6.43 -6.53
N PHE A 135 19.50 7.47 -6.17
CA PHE A 135 19.95 7.70 -4.81
C PHE A 135 18.77 7.91 -3.85
N PHE A 136 17.85 8.83 -4.18
CA PHE A 136 16.69 9.10 -3.32
C PHE A 136 15.73 7.90 -3.23
N LEU A 137 15.58 7.13 -4.32
CA LEU A 137 14.85 5.86 -4.29
C LEU A 137 15.51 4.85 -3.34
N ALA A 138 16.82 4.63 -3.45
CA ALA A 138 17.54 3.71 -2.58
C ALA A 138 17.49 4.15 -1.11
N LEU A 139 17.69 5.45 -0.86
CA LEU A 139 17.60 6.05 0.47
C LEU A 139 16.21 5.85 1.09
N GLY A 140 15.14 6.06 0.31
CA GLY A 140 13.78 5.79 0.75
C GLY A 140 13.53 4.32 1.08
N GLY A 141 14.00 3.40 0.23
CA GLY A 141 13.94 1.97 0.48
C GLY A 141 14.69 1.53 1.75
N ILE A 142 15.84 2.13 2.03
CA ILE A 142 16.60 1.91 3.27
C ILE A 142 15.79 2.40 4.48
N PHE A 143 15.24 3.62 4.44
CA PHE A 143 14.44 4.14 5.55
C PHE A 143 13.22 3.26 5.85
N TYR A 144 12.49 2.83 4.83
CA TYR A 144 11.36 1.89 5.03
C TYR A 144 11.81 0.55 5.62
N SER A 145 12.93 0.01 5.13
CA SER A 145 13.45 -1.28 5.61
C SER A 145 13.91 -1.21 7.07
N VAL A 146 14.66 -0.17 7.43
CA VAL A 146 15.10 0.07 8.83
C VAL A 146 13.89 0.32 9.73
N GLY A 147 12.93 1.15 9.30
CA GLY A 147 11.69 1.37 10.03
C GLY A 147 10.92 0.07 10.26
N ALA A 148 10.79 -0.79 9.25
CA ALA A 148 10.11 -2.07 9.38
C ALA A 148 10.80 -3.00 10.39
N VAL A 149 12.14 -3.01 10.43
CA VAL A 149 12.91 -3.76 11.44
C VAL A 149 12.67 -3.22 12.84
N ILE A 150 12.69 -1.90 13.04
CA ILE A 150 12.39 -1.26 14.33
C ILE A 150 10.97 -1.64 14.81
N TYR A 151 10.00 -1.54 13.90
CA TYR A 151 8.61 -1.88 14.18
C TYR A 151 8.43 -3.37 14.55
N ALA A 152 9.13 -4.27 13.85
CA ALA A 152 9.09 -5.71 14.12
C ALA A 152 9.79 -6.08 15.44
N ARG A 153 10.91 -5.43 15.75
CA ARG A 153 11.70 -5.68 16.98
C ARG A 153 11.13 -5.00 18.21
N LYS A 154 10.21 -4.04 18.05
CA LYS A 154 9.61 -3.22 19.13
C LYS A 154 10.67 -2.51 19.98
N LYS A 155 11.80 -2.15 19.36
CA LYS A 155 12.95 -1.48 19.98
C LYS A 155 13.58 -0.53 18.96
N PRO A 156 14.14 0.62 19.38
CA PRO A 156 14.29 1.08 20.77
C PRO A 156 13.00 1.69 21.35
N ASP A 157 12.92 1.76 22.69
CA ASP A 157 11.82 2.40 23.43
C ASP A 157 12.39 3.48 24.36
N PRO A 158 12.69 4.69 23.85
CA PRO A 158 13.41 5.71 24.62
C PRO A 158 12.59 6.29 25.78
N PHE A 159 11.29 6.49 25.58
CA PHE A 159 10.37 7.04 26.57
C PHE A 159 9.10 6.20 26.63
N THR A 160 9.13 5.15 27.44
CA THR A 160 8.01 4.21 27.60
C THR A 160 6.71 4.94 27.92
N GLY A 161 5.69 4.76 27.07
CA GLY A 161 4.36 5.35 27.23
C GLY A 161 4.15 6.70 26.53
N VAL A 162 5.19 7.34 25.99
CA VAL A 162 5.09 8.63 25.28
C VAL A 162 5.72 8.58 23.89
N PHE A 163 6.94 8.04 23.78
CA PHE A 163 7.69 7.98 22.53
C PHE A 163 8.58 6.74 22.50
N GLY A 164 8.22 5.80 21.63
CA GLY A 164 8.87 4.51 21.51
C GLY A 164 9.09 4.10 20.06
N PHE A 165 9.18 2.79 19.86
CA PHE A 165 9.46 2.20 18.55
C PHE A 165 8.41 2.56 17.48
N HIS A 166 7.18 2.88 17.87
CA HIS A 166 6.09 3.17 16.94
C HIS A 166 6.25 4.56 16.32
N GLU A 167 6.55 5.56 17.14
CA GLU A 167 6.80 6.94 16.72
C GLU A 167 8.09 7.02 15.92
N ILE A 168 9.13 6.29 16.35
CA ILE A 168 10.37 6.16 15.58
C ILE A 168 10.08 5.53 14.21
N TRP A 169 9.29 4.45 14.16
CA TRP A 169 8.86 3.86 12.89
C TRP A 169 8.17 4.88 11.97
N HIS A 170 7.26 5.70 12.51
CA HIS A 170 6.62 6.77 11.74
C HIS A 170 7.63 7.79 11.18
N LEU A 171 8.65 8.17 11.95
CA LEU A 171 9.70 9.07 11.45
C LEU A 171 10.47 8.45 10.27
N PHE A 172 10.78 7.16 10.33
CA PHE A 172 11.41 6.44 9.21
C PHE A 172 10.49 6.34 7.99
N VAL A 173 9.20 6.05 8.19
CA VAL A 173 8.19 6.03 7.11
C VAL A 173 8.05 7.41 6.46
N LEU A 174 8.05 8.48 7.27
CA LEU A 174 7.99 9.87 6.80
C LEU A 174 9.25 10.23 5.99
N ALA A 175 10.44 9.95 6.54
CA ALA A 175 11.71 10.20 5.84
C ALA A 175 11.79 9.44 4.51
N GLY A 176 11.37 8.16 4.49
CA GLY A 176 11.29 7.36 3.27
C GLY A 176 10.31 7.94 2.24
N SER A 177 9.15 8.39 2.70
CA SER A 177 8.13 9.02 1.84
C SER A 177 8.63 10.32 1.23
N ILE A 178 9.32 11.15 2.02
CA ILE A 178 9.95 12.40 1.55
C ILE A 178 11.02 12.09 0.50
N ALA A 179 11.88 11.10 0.74
CA ALA A 179 12.90 10.70 -0.23
C ALA A 179 12.28 10.24 -1.56
N HIS A 180 11.24 9.39 -1.51
CA HIS A 180 10.52 8.96 -2.71
C HIS A 180 9.81 10.12 -3.41
N PHE A 181 9.21 11.04 -2.66
CA PHE A 181 8.59 12.24 -3.22
C PHE A 181 9.62 13.11 -3.96
N ILE A 182 10.78 13.39 -3.35
CA ILE A 182 11.87 14.15 -3.99
C ILE A 182 12.35 13.44 -5.26
N SER A 183 12.55 12.13 -5.20
CA SER A 183 12.94 11.32 -6.35
C SER A 183 11.95 11.50 -7.51
N ILE A 184 10.66 11.30 -7.24
CA ILE A 184 9.60 11.40 -8.26
C ILE A 184 9.53 12.82 -8.81
N TYR A 185 9.39 13.82 -7.93
CA TYR A 185 9.16 15.20 -8.29
C TYR A 185 10.32 15.80 -9.09
N ARG A 186 11.56 15.60 -8.65
CA ARG A 186 12.73 16.23 -9.27
C ARG A 186 13.36 15.43 -10.40
N TYR A 187 13.19 14.11 -10.43
CA TYR A 187 13.95 13.26 -11.36
C TYR A 187 13.09 12.39 -12.26
N ILE A 188 11.88 11.99 -11.85
CA ILE A 188 11.02 11.13 -12.67
C ILE A 188 10.06 11.96 -13.53
N LEU A 189 9.39 12.96 -12.95
CA LEU A 189 8.43 13.79 -13.69
C LEU A 189 9.05 14.69 -14.75
N VAL A 190 10.37 14.91 -14.68
CA VAL A 190 11.13 15.74 -15.63
C VAL A 190 11.72 14.93 -16.79
N LEU A 191 11.54 13.60 -16.79
CA LEU A 191 11.99 12.75 -17.88
C LEU A 191 11.14 12.98 -19.14
N PRO A 192 11.75 12.92 -20.33
CA PRO A 192 11.06 13.12 -21.61
C PRO A 192 10.09 11.98 -21.96
#